data_AF-A0A8T7JP92-F1
#
_entry.id   AF-A0A8T7JP92-F1
#
_cell.length_a   1.000
_cell.length_b   1.000
_cell.length_c   1.000
_cell.angle_alpha   90.00
_cell.angle_beta   90.00
_cell.angle_gamma   90.00
#
_symmetry.space_group_name_H-M   'P 1'
#
loop_
_entity.id
_entity.type
_entity.pdbx_description
1 polymer ?
#
loop_
_entity_poly.entity_id
_entity_poly.type
_entity_poly.pdbx_seq_one_letter_code
_entity_poly.pdbx_strand_id
1 'polypeptide(L)'
;MRLMLSLALLAASSLSLADEQTQILNSCQSLKEQPQAEQASACRFFIKGFMAASSLTGVPLDRQLPKEKSDFFKRAYDSRLGSTSSESRQQACDVPQNYAAVIQEVSENLPTEFEALADVKLVIINAIKNQQSCAENNS
;
A
#
# COMPACT_ATOMS: atom_id res chain seq x y z
N MET A 1 -21.44 20.10 47.97
CA MET A 1 -21.76 18.71 47.60
C MET A 1 -21.43 18.53 46.12
N ARG A 2 -20.44 17.67 45.82
CA ARG A 2 -20.14 16.99 44.54
C ARG A 2 -20.10 17.82 43.23
N LEU A 3 -18.88 18.05 42.70
CA LEU A 3 -18.62 17.88 41.27
C LEU A 3 -17.77 16.61 41.12
N MET A 4 -18.39 15.52 40.69
CA MET A 4 -17.67 14.32 40.26
C MET A 4 -17.26 14.54 38.81
N LEU A 5 -15.95 14.71 38.60
CA LEU A 5 -15.32 14.86 37.29
C LEU A 5 -15.15 13.46 36.69
N SER A 6 -16.08 13.05 35.83
CA SER A 6 -15.96 11.79 35.07
C SER A 6 -15.04 11.99 33.87
N LEU A 7 -13.73 11.83 34.08
CA LEU A 7 -12.76 11.70 33.00
C LEU A 7 -12.79 10.25 32.49
N ALA A 8 -13.59 10.00 31.45
CA ALA A 8 -13.57 8.71 30.76
C ALA A 8 -12.25 8.58 30.00
N LEU A 9 -11.48 7.55 30.37
CA LEU A 9 -10.21 7.15 29.77
C LEU A 9 -10.35 6.97 28.25
N LEU A 10 -9.64 7.77 27.46
CA LEU A 10 -9.21 7.32 26.12
C LEU A 10 -8.10 6.29 26.33
N ALA A 11 -8.46 5.01 26.36
CA ALA A 11 -7.49 3.94 26.18
C ALA A 11 -7.01 3.99 24.73
N ALA A 12 -5.94 4.74 24.48
CA ALA A 12 -5.23 4.70 23.21
C ALA A 12 -4.59 3.31 23.10
N SER A 13 -5.10 2.49 22.18
CA SER A 13 -4.58 1.17 21.88
C SER A 13 -3.14 1.31 21.40
N SER A 14 -2.17 0.97 22.24
CA SER A 14 -0.76 0.90 21.87
C SER A 14 -0.52 -0.39 21.07
N LEU A 15 -1.12 -0.53 19.89
CA LEU A 15 -0.71 -1.57 18.95
C LEU A 15 0.67 -1.19 18.40
N SER A 16 1.59 -2.15 18.45
CA SER A 16 2.89 -1.95 17.80
C SER A 16 2.71 -1.96 16.29
N LEU A 17 3.57 -1.24 15.56
CA LEU A 17 3.59 -1.28 14.09
C LEU A 17 3.70 -2.72 13.53
N ALA A 18 4.37 -3.61 14.25
CA ALA A 18 4.47 -5.02 13.87
C ALA A 18 3.10 -5.72 13.94
N ASP A 19 2.32 -5.43 14.98
CA ASP A 19 0.98 -5.98 15.18
C ASP A 19 0.01 -5.51 14.10
N GLU A 20 0.11 -4.24 13.69
CA GLU A 20 -0.67 -3.70 12.56
C GLU A 20 -0.32 -4.39 11.23
N GLN A 21 0.96 -4.62 10.96
CA GLN A 21 1.37 -5.32 9.74
C GLN A 21 0.87 -6.76 9.71
N THR A 22 0.99 -7.48 10.82
CA THR A 22 0.47 -8.86 10.93
C THR A 22 -1.04 -8.90 10.73
N GLN A 23 -1.79 -7.94 11.28
CA GLN A 23 -3.24 -7.86 11.06
C GLN A 23 -3.61 -7.61 9.60
N ILE A 24 -2.88 -6.72 8.91
CA ILE A 24 -3.09 -6.48 7.47
C ILE A 24 -2.78 -7.75 6.68
N LEU A 25 -1.69 -8.45 6.98
CA LEU A 25 -1.31 -9.70 6.31
C LEU A 25 -2.39 -10.78 6.47
N ASN A 26 -2.86 -11.01 7.71
CA ASN A 26 -3.95 -11.96 7.98
C ASN A 26 -5.25 -11.57 7.26
N SER A 27 -5.54 -10.27 7.19
CA SER A 27 -6.67 -9.76 6.41
C SER A 27 -6.50 -10.00 4.92
N CYS A 28 -5.28 -9.89 4.38
CA CYS A 28 -5.01 -10.20 2.98
C CYS A 28 -5.09 -11.69 2.67
N GLN A 29 -4.78 -12.55 3.64
CA GLN A 29 -5.03 -13.98 3.50
C GLN A 29 -6.54 -14.27 3.44
N SER A 30 -7.32 -13.59 4.30
CA SER A 30 -8.78 -13.64 4.22
C SER A 30 -9.32 -13.11 2.88
N LEU A 31 -8.67 -12.08 2.30
CA LEU A 31 -9.05 -11.53 0.98
C LEU A 31 -8.87 -12.58 -0.13
N LYS A 32 -7.78 -13.34 -0.11
CA LYS A 32 -7.51 -14.42 -1.07
C LYS A 32 -8.56 -15.53 -0.98
N GLU A 33 -8.94 -15.93 0.24
CA GLU A 33 -9.87 -17.04 0.45
C GLU A 33 -11.32 -16.62 0.21
N GLN A 34 -11.71 -15.44 0.71
CA GLN A 34 -13.07 -14.92 0.70
C GLN A 34 -13.04 -13.41 0.46
N PRO A 35 -13.02 -12.95 -0.81
CA PRO A 35 -12.82 -11.54 -1.15
C PRO A 35 -13.82 -10.57 -0.52
N GLN A 36 -15.04 -11.06 -0.23
CA GLN A 36 -16.15 -10.30 0.35
C GLN A 36 -16.31 -10.48 1.87
N ALA A 37 -15.46 -11.27 2.53
CA ALA A 37 -15.52 -11.46 3.97
C ALA A 37 -15.20 -10.16 4.72
N GLU A 38 -15.80 -9.97 5.90
CA GLU A 38 -15.50 -8.83 6.79
C GLU A 38 -14.04 -8.84 7.25
N GLN A 39 -13.48 -10.02 7.44
CA GLN A 39 -12.07 -10.24 7.81
C GLN A 39 -11.09 -9.71 6.76
N ALA A 40 -11.51 -9.58 5.50
CA ALA A 40 -10.71 -9.02 4.42
C ALA A 40 -10.79 -7.47 4.32
N SER A 41 -11.56 -6.81 5.20
CA SER A 41 -11.77 -5.36 5.16
C SER A 41 -10.49 -4.55 5.29
N ALA A 42 -9.60 -4.91 6.23
CA ALA A 42 -8.34 -4.20 6.43
C ALA A 42 -7.43 -4.29 5.19
N CYS A 43 -7.36 -5.45 4.53
CA CYS A 43 -6.63 -5.57 3.28
C CYS A 43 -7.26 -4.73 2.15
N ARG A 44 -8.59 -4.71 2.01
CA ARG A 44 -9.27 -3.84 1.04
C ARG A 44 -8.95 -2.36 1.28
N PHE A 45 -8.93 -1.91 2.53
CA PHE A 45 -8.54 -0.54 2.88
C PHE A 45 -7.07 -0.27 2.62
N PHE A 46 -6.18 -1.23 2.91
CA PHE A 46 -4.77 -1.15 2.59
C PHE A 46 -4.53 -0.97 1.07
N ILE A 47 -5.21 -1.76 0.23
CA ILE A 47 -5.13 -1.66 -1.24
C ILE A 47 -5.60 -0.27 -1.71
N LYS A 48 -6.76 0.19 -1.22
CA LYS A 48 -7.28 1.53 -1.55
C LYS A 48 -6.32 2.63 -1.13
N GLY A 49 -5.77 2.55 0.09
CA GLY A 49 -4.79 3.50 0.60
C GLY A 49 -3.51 3.51 -0.22
N PHE A 50 -3.00 2.34 -0.61
CA PHE A 50 -1.83 2.22 -1.49
C PHE A 50 -2.08 2.89 -2.84
N MET A 51 -3.20 2.59 -3.49
CA MET A 51 -3.60 3.20 -4.75
C MET A 51 -3.74 4.74 -4.63
N ALA A 52 -4.38 5.23 -3.57
CA ALA A 52 -4.52 6.67 -3.33
C ALA A 52 -3.15 7.34 -3.13
N ALA A 53 -2.24 6.72 -2.36
CA ALA A 53 -0.89 7.24 -2.15
C ALA A 53 -0.07 7.27 -3.44
N SER A 54 -0.17 6.24 -4.28
CA SER A 54 0.46 6.23 -5.61
C SER A 54 -0.07 7.32 -6.53
N SER A 55 -1.38 7.60 -6.47
CA SER A 55 -2.01 8.70 -7.22
C SER A 55 -1.49 10.06 -6.79
N LEU A 56 -1.39 10.28 -5.47
CA LEU A 56 -1.04 11.58 -4.87
C LEU A 56 0.44 11.93 -5.03
N THR A 57 1.32 10.94 -5.03
CA THR A 57 2.77 11.16 -5.01
C THR A 57 3.37 11.28 -6.41
N GLY A 58 2.63 10.94 -7.47
CA GLY A 58 3.17 10.84 -8.84
C GLY A 58 4.36 9.87 -8.93
N VAL A 59 4.57 9.04 -7.90
CA VAL A 59 5.67 8.10 -7.83
C VAL A 59 5.25 6.86 -8.60
N PRO A 60 6.04 6.43 -9.59
CA PRO A 60 5.75 5.24 -10.37
C PRO A 60 5.58 4.03 -9.44
N LEU A 61 4.51 3.29 -9.67
CA LEU A 61 4.10 2.13 -8.87
C LEU A 61 5.21 1.08 -8.73
N ASP A 62 6.16 0.99 -9.66
CA ASP A 62 7.24 -0.01 -9.62
C ASP A 62 8.39 0.33 -8.67
N ARG A 63 8.41 1.51 -8.05
CA ARG A 63 9.57 1.98 -7.28
C ARG A 63 9.68 1.16 -5.99
N GLN A 64 10.34 0.01 -6.08
CA GLN A 64 10.65 -0.89 -4.97
C GLN A 64 11.22 -0.05 -3.82
N LEU A 65 10.48 0.00 -2.71
CA LEU A 65 11.01 0.60 -1.50
C LEU A 65 12.16 -0.30 -1.01
N PRO A 66 13.39 0.23 -0.90
CA PRO A 66 14.56 -0.60 -0.67
C PRO A 66 14.62 -1.06 0.79
N LYS A 67 14.92 -2.34 1.01
CA LYS A 67 14.78 -3.04 2.30
C LYS A 67 15.73 -2.59 3.44
N GLU A 68 16.77 -1.81 3.18
CA GLU A 68 17.61 -1.24 4.24
C GLU A 68 18.15 0.11 3.81
N LYS A 69 17.85 1.18 4.56
CA LYS A 69 18.39 2.51 4.22
C LYS A 69 18.76 3.34 5.45
N SER A 70 20.07 3.51 5.61
CA SER A 70 20.72 4.44 6.52
C SER A 70 20.42 5.91 6.15
N ASP A 71 20.77 6.86 7.03
CA ASP A 71 20.61 8.31 6.80
C ASP A 71 21.32 8.86 5.54
N PHE A 72 22.24 8.08 4.94
CA PHE A 72 22.85 8.37 3.64
C PHE A 72 21.84 8.21 2.50
N PHE A 73 20.95 7.23 2.61
CA PHE A 73 19.99 6.91 1.57
C PHE A 73 18.79 7.84 1.54
N LYS A 74 18.38 8.34 2.71
CA LYS A 74 17.32 9.35 2.85
C LYS A 74 17.73 10.66 2.16
N ARG A 75 18.99 11.09 2.30
CA ARG A 75 19.53 12.29 1.65
C ARG A 75 19.73 12.15 0.13
N ALA A 76 20.09 10.96 -0.36
CA ALA A 76 20.12 10.67 -1.80
C ALA A 76 18.71 10.56 -2.44
N TYR A 77 17.68 10.26 -1.64
CA TYR A 77 16.28 10.24 -2.09
C TYR A 77 15.73 11.66 -2.24
N ASP A 78 16.00 12.51 -1.25
CA ASP A 78 15.58 13.91 -1.24
C ASP A 78 16.18 14.73 -2.39
N SER A 79 17.39 14.40 -2.88
CA SER A 79 18.01 15.06 -4.05
C SER A 79 17.45 14.63 -5.41
N ARG A 80 16.47 13.71 -5.47
CA ARG A 80 15.98 13.11 -6.72
C ARG A 80 14.50 13.30 -7.00
N LEU A 81 13.69 13.70 -6.03
CA LEU A 81 12.36 14.22 -6.31
C LEU A 81 12.36 15.75 -6.45
N GLY A 82 13.50 16.36 -6.11
CA GLY A 82 14.20 17.43 -6.82
C GLY A 82 15.68 17.39 -6.39
N SER A 83 16.67 17.31 -7.28
CA SER A 83 16.65 17.23 -8.74
C SER A 83 16.54 15.81 -9.29
N THR A 84 15.39 15.55 -9.89
CA THR A 84 15.02 14.39 -10.69
C THR A 84 15.98 14.19 -11.88
N SER A 85 17.02 13.36 -11.69
CA SER A 85 17.80 12.83 -12.82
C SER A 85 16.99 11.74 -13.54
N SER A 86 16.16 12.18 -14.49
CA SER A 86 15.74 11.61 -15.80
C SER A 86 15.88 10.13 -16.22
N GLU A 87 16.31 9.17 -15.40
CA GLU A 87 16.57 7.77 -15.88
C GLU A 87 15.68 6.69 -15.26
N SER A 88 14.70 7.05 -14.45
CA SER A 88 13.59 6.15 -14.15
C SER A 88 12.32 6.81 -14.60
N ARG A 89 12.20 6.99 -15.92
CA ARG A 89 10.91 7.23 -16.56
C ARG A 89 10.14 5.90 -16.56
N GLN A 90 9.89 5.41 -15.36
CA GLN A 90 9.04 4.26 -15.09
C GLN A 90 7.65 4.64 -15.59
N GLN A 91 7.01 3.69 -16.25
CA GLN A 91 5.64 3.81 -16.76
C GLN A 91 4.77 4.47 -15.70
N ALA A 92 4.34 5.70 -15.98
CA ALA A 92 3.30 6.35 -15.20
C ALA A 92 2.01 5.62 -15.60
N CYS A 93 1.73 4.51 -14.93
CA CYS A 93 0.39 3.94 -14.96
C CYS A 93 -0.47 4.93 -14.17
N ASP A 94 -1.53 5.45 -14.77
CA ASP A 94 -2.53 6.15 -13.98
C ASP A 94 -3.08 5.15 -12.94
N VAL A 95 -3.54 5.66 -11.81
CA VAL A 95 -4.19 4.78 -10.84
C VAL A 95 -5.64 4.59 -11.26
N PRO A 96 -6.10 3.34 -11.46
CA PRO A 96 -7.47 3.08 -11.88
C PRO A 96 -8.45 3.55 -10.81
N GLN A 97 -9.47 4.28 -11.24
CA GLN A 97 -10.56 4.73 -10.36
C GLN A 97 -11.48 3.56 -9.95
N ASN A 98 -11.40 2.44 -10.66
CA ASN A 98 -12.12 1.23 -10.33
C ASN A 98 -11.32 0.37 -9.33
N TYR A 99 -11.39 0.76 -8.05
CA TYR A 99 -10.77 0.01 -6.96
C TYR A 99 -11.30 -1.44 -6.85
N ALA A 100 -12.56 -1.70 -7.24
CA ALA A 100 -13.14 -3.02 -7.12
C ALA A 100 -12.48 -4.03 -8.06
N ALA A 101 -12.20 -3.64 -9.31
CA ALA A 101 -11.50 -4.48 -10.27
C ALA A 101 -10.07 -4.80 -9.82
N VAL A 102 -9.35 -3.81 -9.27
CA VAL A 102 -8.01 -4.05 -8.70
C VAL A 102 -8.06 -4.98 -7.49
N ILE A 103 -9.02 -4.78 -6.58
CA ILE A 103 -9.16 -5.65 -5.40
C ILE A 103 -9.47 -7.09 -5.82
N GLN A 104 -10.31 -7.28 -6.84
CA GLN A 104 -10.62 -8.60 -7.38
C GLN A 104 -9.36 -9.27 -7.96
N GLU A 105 -8.65 -8.56 -8.84
CA GLU A 105 -7.39 -9.04 -9.43
C GLU A 105 -6.35 -9.38 -8.36
N VAL A 106 -6.22 -8.56 -7.31
CA VAL A 106 -5.34 -8.83 -6.18
C VAL A 106 -5.76 -10.10 -5.44
N SER A 107 -7.06 -10.28 -5.19
CA SER A 107 -7.56 -11.48 -4.48
C SER A 107 -7.26 -12.77 -5.24
N GLU A 108 -7.31 -12.73 -6.57
CA GLU A 108 -7.04 -13.87 -7.44
C GLU A 108 -5.55 -14.20 -7.57
N ASN A 109 -4.69 -13.19 -7.47
CA ASN A 109 -3.25 -13.32 -7.73
C ASN A 109 -2.38 -13.27 -6.46
N LEU A 110 -2.96 -13.05 -5.28
CA LEU A 110 -2.21 -13.15 -4.02
C LEU A 110 -1.63 -14.57 -3.89
N PRO A 111 -0.35 -14.73 -3.51
CA PRO A 111 0.23 -16.04 -3.28
C PRO A 111 -0.44 -16.71 -2.08
N THR A 112 -0.33 -18.03 -1.99
CA THR A 112 -0.94 -18.80 -0.89
C THR A 112 -0.24 -18.53 0.44
N GLU A 113 1.05 -18.21 0.37
CA GLU A 113 1.88 -17.84 1.52
C GLU A 113 2.64 -16.56 1.19
N PHE A 114 2.62 -15.61 2.12
CA PHE A 114 3.39 -14.37 2.07
C PHE A 114 3.57 -13.85 3.50
N GLU A 115 4.77 -13.37 3.80
CA GLU A 115 5.13 -12.93 5.16
C GLU A 115 5.34 -11.42 5.25
N ALA A 116 5.35 -10.72 4.12
CA ALA A 116 5.64 -9.29 4.07
C ALA A 116 4.62 -8.50 3.24
N LEU A 117 4.29 -7.30 3.70
CA LEU A 117 3.47 -6.36 2.93
C LEU A 117 4.12 -5.96 1.60
N ALA A 118 5.42 -6.17 1.44
CA ALA A 118 6.11 -5.97 0.17
C ALA A 118 5.56 -6.90 -0.94
N ASP A 119 5.21 -8.15 -0.59
CA ASP A 119 4.66 -9.13 -1.53
C ASP A 119 3.25 -8.72 -1.96
N VAL A 120 2.42 -8.30 -0.99
CA VAL A 120 1.08 -7.75 -1.26
C VAL A 120 1.16 -6.50 -2.16
N LYS A 121 2.07 -5.56 -1.87
CA LYS A 121 2.28 -4.36 -2.69
C LYS A 121 2.66 -4.72 -4.13
N LEU A 122 3.53 -5.70 -4.33
CA LEU A 122 3.91 -6.16 -5.67
C LEU A 122 2.71 -6.67 -6.46
N VAL A 123 1.84 -7.46 -5.83
CA VAL A 123 0.59 -7.94 -6.46
C VAL A 123 -0.34 -6.77 -6.80
N ILE A 124 -0.49 -5.77 -5.92
CA ILE A 124 -1.28 -4.56 -6.21
C ILE A 124 -0.72 -3.82 -7.43
N ILE A 125 0.60 -3.67 -7.52
CA ILE A 125 1.26 -3.00 -8.66
C ILE A 125 0.96 -3.74 -9.96
N ASN A 126 1.09 -5.08 -9.97
CA ASN A 126 0.79 -5.89 -11.15
C ASN A 126 -0.69 -5.83 -11.52
N ALA A 127 -1.59 -5.86 -10.53
CA ALA A 127 -3.01 -5.71 -10.76
C ALA A 127 -3.37 -4.37 -11.41
N ILE A 128 -2.76 -3.28 -10.96
CA ILE A 128 -2.94 -1.95 -11.57
C ILE A 128 -2.44 -1.94 -13.02
N LYS A 129 -1.26 -2.54 -13.29
CA LYS A 129 -0.71 -2.66 -14.64
C LYS A 129 -1.61 -3.47 -15.58
N ASN A 130 -2.28 -4.50 -15.09
CA ASN A 130 -3.21 -5.30 -15.88
C ASN A 130 -4.51 -4.54 -16.20
N GLN A 131 -4.94 -3.65 -15.30
CA GLN A 131 -6.19 -2.89 -15.44
C GLN A 131 -6.04 -1.60 -16.24
N GLN A 132 -4.82 -1.23 -16.67
CA GLN A 132 -4.56 -0.01 -17.44
C GLN A 132 -3.50 -0.18 -18.53
N SER A 133 -3.66 0.55 -19.63
CA SER A 133 -2.58 0.77 -20.57
C SER A 133 -1.56 1.72 -19.95
N CYS A 134 -0.52 1.18 -19.35
CA CYS A 134 0.61 2.00 -18.92
C CYS A 134 1.28 2.58 -20.18
N ALA A 135 1.32 3.90 -20.33
CA ALA A 135 1.94 4.52 -21.49
C ALA A 135 3.46 4.31 -21.44
N GLU A 136 4.02 3.65 -22.45
CA GLU A 136 5.46 3.76 -22.71
C GLU A 136 5.74 5.20 -23.13
N ASN A 137 6.32 5.98 -22.23
CA ASN A 137 6.76 7.33 -22.57
C ASN A 137 8.00 7.26 -23.46
N ASN A 138 7.78 6.95 -24.75
CA ASN A 138 8.79 7.11 -25.79
C ASN A 138 9.14 8.61 -25.88
N SER A 139 10.34 8.99 -25.42
CA SER A 139 11.04 10.18 -25.93
C SER A 139 12.49 9.85 -26.16
#